data_AF-A0A9W6TDD2-F1
#
_entry.id   AF-A0A9W6TDD2-F1
#
_cell.length_a   1.000
_cell.length_b   1.000
_cell.length_c   1.000
_cell.angle_alpha   90.00
_cell.angle_beta   90.00
_cell.angle_gamma   90.00
#
_symmetry.space_group_name_H-M   'P 1'
#
loop_
_entity.id
_entity.type
_entity.pdbx_description
1 polymer ?
#
loop_
_entity_poly.entity_id
_entity_poly.type
_entity_poly.pdbx_seq_one_letter_code
_entity_poly.pdbx_strand_id
1 'polypeptide(L)'
;MTHFGDSCYAWDVVNEAMGDDGSYRKSFWYTKTGTEYISTAFKTASTVKKSLGLKTKLYYNDYNTNTINTKSTAVLNMVKSLVKAGVGIDGVGFQSHFSYSDTASASDQISNMRRFEALKLDVAFTELDVKTSSTAPSTVDQRKQVTVYKNAVVACKKLSRCVGVTVWDFVDTYTWLSSSAPLPWYQPKGKNTPLVRKAAYDGIAQGWQS
;
A
#
# COMPACT_ATOMS: atom_id res chain seq x y z
N MET A 1 -20.16 -2.62 4.18
CA MET A 1 -19.88 -2.64 5.64
C MET A 1 -20.90 -3.42 6.45
N THR A 2 -22.22 -3.16 6.35
CA THR A 2 -23.25 -3.89 7.14
C THR A 2 -23.18 -5.42 7.01
N HIS A 3 -22.94 -5.93 5.80
CA HIS A 3 -22.83 -7.37 5.56
C HIS A 3 -21.57 -8.00 6.18
N PHE A 4 -20.40 -7.40 5.95
CA PHE A 4 -19.12 -7.98 6.35
C PHE A 4 -18.72 -7.68 7.80
N GLY A 5 -19.21 -6.59 8.39
CA GLY A 5 -18.91 -6.20 9.77
C GLY A 5 -17.41 -6.21 10.08
N ASP A 6 -17.06 -6.84 11.20
CA ASP A 6 -15.68 -7.00 11.70
C ASP A 6 -14.92 -8.18 11.08
N SER A 7 -15.53 -8.94 10.16
CA SER A 7 -14.77 -9.90 9.34
C SER A 7 -13.73 -9.19 8.47
N CYS A 8 -13.97 -7.91 8.15
CA CYS A 8 -12.97 -7.02 7.58
C CYS A 8 -12.25 -6.30 8.73
N TYR A 9 -10.94 -6.53 8.88
CA TYR A 9 -10.11 -5.73 9.78
C TYR A 9 -10.07 -4.25 9.37
N ALA A 10 -10.01 -3.99 8.05
CA ALA A 10 -9.97 -2.67 7.47
C ALA A 10 -10.74 -2.61 6.14
N TRP A 11 -11.15 -1.41 5.76
CA TRP A 11 -11.70 -1.06 4.45
C TRP A 11 -10.85 0.03 3.81
N ASP A 12 -10.41 -0.19 2.58
CA ASP A 12 -9.99 0.89 1.70
C ASP A 12 -11.24 1.61 1.19
N VAL A 13 -11.64 2.67 1.90
CA VAL A 13 -12.90 3.38 1.65
C VAL A 13 -12.84 4.17 0.35
N VAL A 14 -11.68 4.76 0.07
CA VAL A 14 -11.39 5.47 -1.17
C VAL A 14 -10.02 5.02 -1.65
N ASN A 15 -9.95 4.59 -2.91
CA ASN A 15 -8.73 4.12 -3.55
C ASN A 15 -8.32 5.09 -4.68
N GLU A 16 -7.05 5.45 -4.73
CA GLU A 16 -6.41 6.14 -5.87
C GLU A 16 -7.08 7.45 -6.30
N ALA A 17 -7.55 8.27 -5.37
CA ALA A 17 -8.19 9.54 -5.70
C ALA A 17 -7.21 10.59 -6.26
N MET A 18 -5.90 10.37 -6.11
CA MET A 18 -4.84 11.31 -6.50
C MET A 18 -4.08 10.84 -7.76
N GLY A 19 -3.86 11.77 -8.69
CA GLY A 19 -3.01 11.62 -9.86
C GLY A 19 -1.52 11.72 -9.51
N ASP A 20 -0.66 11.29 -10.43
CA ASP A 20 0.80 11.33 -10.22
C ASP A 20 1.36 12.76 -10.16
N ASP A 21 0.65 13.71 -10.77
CA ASP A 21 0.93 15.15 -10.69
C ASP A 21 0.40 15.81 -9.40
N GLY A 22 -0.24 15.04 -8.51
CA GLY A 22 -0.84 15.55 -7.28
C GLY A 22 -2.17 16.27 -7.49
N SER A 23 -2.77 16.20 -8.69
CA SER A 23 -4.15 16.65 -8.92
C SER A 23 -5.16 15.53 -8.59
N TYR A 24 -6.40 15.87 -8.27
CA TYR A 24 -7.44 14.86 -8.11
C TYR A 24 -7.73 14.16 -9.44
N ARG A 25 -7.81 12.83 -9.43
CA ARG A 25 -8.16 12.07 -10.64
C ARG A 25 -9.55 12.44 -11.13
N LYS A 26 -9.66 12.68 -12.44
CA LYS A 26 -10.94 12.88 -13.13
C LYS A 26 -11.69 11.56 -13.23
N SER A 27 -12.34 11.17 -12.15
CA SER A 27 -13.27 10.03 -12.09
C SER A 27 -14.70 10.49 -12.33
N PHE A 28 -15.62 9.53 -12.50
CA PHE A 28 -17.05 9.79 -12.48
C PHE A 28 -17.45 10.58 -11.23
N TRP A 29 -17.01 10.12 -10.05
CA TRP A 29 -17.30 10.76 -8.77
C TRP A 29 -16.79 12.20 -8.70
N TYR A 30 -15.55 12.41 -9.15
CA TYR A 30 -14.96 13.75 -9.17
C TYR A 30 -15.71 14.69 -10.12
N THR A 31 -16.08 14.20 -11.30
CA THR A 31 -16.80 14.99 -12.30
C THR A 31 -18.20 15.40 -11.80
N LYS A 32 -18.84 14.54 -10.98
CA LYS A 32 -20.19 14.79 -10.48
C LYS A 32 -20.25 15.58 -9.19
N THR A 33 -19.23 15.49 -8.34
CA THR A 33 -19.29 16.02 -6.97
C THR A 33 -18.07 16.85 -6.57
N GLY A 34 -17.11 17.03 -7.47
CA GLY A 34 -15.79 17.55 -7.09
C GLY A 34 -15.11 16.61 -6.10
N THR A 35 -14.52 17.15 -5.03
CA THR A 35 -13.83 16.36 -4.01
C THR A 35 -14.75 15.83 -2.90
N GLU A 36 -16.02 16.24 -2.89
CA GLU A 36 -16.95 15.95 -1.79
C GLU A 36 -17.28 14.46 -1.63
N TYR A 37 -17.17 13.65 -2.70
CA TYR A 37 -17.38 12.21 -2.59
C TYR A 37 -16.42 11.55 -1.59
N ILE A 38 -15.19 12.09 -1.44
CA ILE A 38 -14.16 11.51 -0.57
C ILE A 38 -14.60 11.65 0.89
N SER A 39 -14.92 12.88 1.31
CA SER A 39 -15.39 13.14 2.68
C SER A 39 -16.73 12.46 2.95
N THR A 40 -17.62 12.41 1.96
CA THR A 40 -18.92 11.71 2.04
C THR A 40 -18.75 10.21 2.24
N ALA A 41 -17.83 9.56 1.51
CA ALA A 41 -17.56 8.13 1.65
C ALA A 41 -17.06 7.78 3.05
N PHE A 42 -16.07 8.52 3.56
CA PHE A 42 -15.56 8.33 4.93
C PHE A 42 -16.62 8.59 5.99
N LYS A 43 -17.37 9.70 5.88
CA LYS A 43 -18.44 10.02 6.84
C LYS A 43 -19.52 8.93 6.86
N THR A 44 -19.89 8.42 5.69
CA THR A 44 -20.88 7.33 5.57
C THR A 44 -20.36 6.04 6.20
N ALA A 45 -19.13 5.63 5.85
CA ALA A 45 -18.48 4.45 6.42
C ALA A 45 -18.34 4.54 7.95
N SER A 46 -17.91 5.70 8.45
CA SER A 46 -17.77 6.00 9.89
C SER A 46 -19.12 5.98 10.61
N THR A 47 -20.19 6.45 9.97
CA THR A 47 -21.55 6.41 10.53
C THR A 47 -22.00 4.96 10.70
N VAL A 48 -21.83 4.12 9.68
CA VAL A 48 -22.18 2.69 9.74
C VAL A 48 -21.32 1.95 10.77
N LYS A 49 -20.00 2.21 10.79
CA LYS A 49 -19.07 1.67 11.79
C LYS A 49 -19.56 1.97 13.21
N LYS A 50 -19.93 3.22 13.50
CA LYS A 50 -20.41 3.65 14.83
C LYS A 50 -21.77 3.06 15.16
N SER A 51 -22.73 3.09 14.23
CA SER A 51 -24.09 2.59 14.48
C SER A 51 -24.13 1.10 14.79
N LEU A 52 -23.17 0.34 14.25
CA LEU A 52 -23.06 -1.10 14.44
C LEU A 52 -21.98 -1.49 15.47
N GLY A 53 -21.30 -0.52 16.10
CA GLY A 53 -20.23 -0.79 17.08
C GLY A 53 -19.02 -1.54 16.50
N LEU A 54 -18.76 -1.41 15.19
CA LEU A 54 -17.68 -2.13 14.50
C LEU A 54 -16.30 -1.60 14.88
N LYS A 55 -15.33 -2.51 14.93
CA LYS A 55 -13.91 -2.25 15.16
C LYS A 55 -13.11 -2.07 13.88
N THR A 56 -13.68 -2.42 12.72
CA THR A 56 -13.05 -2.23 11.41
C THR A 56 -12.45 -0.82 11.25
N LYS A 57 -11.29 -0.75 10.60
CA LYS A 57 -10.59 0.50 10.33
C LYS A 57 -10.92 1.05 8.93
N LEU A 58 -10.86 2.36 8.76
CA LEU A 58 -11.18 3.06 7.51
C LEU A 58 -9.93 3.70 6.92
N TYR A 59 -9.52 3.25 5.74
CA TYR A 59 -8.27 3.62 5.08
C TYR A 59 -8.51 4.39 3.78
N TYR A 60 -7.59 5.31 3.48
CA TYR A 60 -7.34 5.78 2.11
C TYR A 60 -6.16 4.99 1.55
N ASN A 61 -6.25 4.44 0.35
CA ASN A 61 -5.20 3.62 -0.27
C ASN A 61 -4.74 4.19 -1.62
N ASP A 62 -3.43 4.20 -1.89
CA ASP A 62 -2.88 4.74 -3.15
C ASP A 62 -1.45 4.23 -3.44
N TYR A 63 -1.06 4.26 -4.72
CA TYR A 63 0.31 3.97 -5.20
C TYR A 63 1.15 5.24 -5.38
N ASN A 64 2.45 5.08 -5.66
CA ASN A 64 3.40 6.19 -5.86
C ASN A 64 3.46 7.17 -4.67
N THR A 65 3.11 6.69 -3.48
CA THR A 65 3.07 7.47 -2.25
C THR A 65 4.10 7.01 -1.22
N ASN A 66 4.95 6.02 -1.54
CA ASN A 66 5.91 5.43 -0.60
C ASN A 66 6.99 6.42 -0.12
N THR A 67 7.35 7.40 -0.95
CA THR A 67 8.39 8.40 -0.65
C THR A 67 7.80 9.81 -0.75
N ILE A 68 8.54 10.81 -0.25
CA ILE A 68 8.13 12.21 -0.35
C ILE A 68 8.26 12.66 -1.81
N ASN A 69 7.14 13.08 -2.38
CA ASN A 69 7.00 13.58 -3.74
C ASN A 69 5.72 14.44 -3.85
N THR A 70 5.39 14.88 -5.06
CA THR A 70 4.19 15.69 -5.33
C THR A 70 2.90 14.97 -4.91
N LYS A 71 2.72 13.71 -5.36
CA LYS A 71 1.52 12.92 -5.07
C LYS A 71 1.32 12.63 -3.58
N SER A 72 2.34 12.10 -2.88
CA SER A 72 2.29 11.85 -1.43
C SER A 72 2.00 13.11 -0.63
N THR A 73 2.47 14.28 -1.08
CA THR A 73 2.18 15.57 -0.44
C THR A 73 0.74 16.00 -0.65
N ALA A 74 0.20 15.81 -1.86
CA ALA A 74 -1.20 16.05 -2.15
C ALA A 74 -2.12 15.11 -1.32
N VAL A 75 -1.78 13.83 -1.25
CA VAL A 75 -2.46 12.84 -0.39
C VAL A 75 -2.41 13.25 1.07
N LEU A 76 -1.25 13.68 1.59
CA LEU A 76 -1.14 14.17 2.96
C LEU A 76 -2.06 15.37 3.23
N ASN A 77 -2.13 16.33 2.31
CA ASN A 77 -2.98 17.52 2.46
C ASN A 77 -4.47 17.17 2.43
N MET A 78 -4.88 16.26 1.55
CA MET A 78 -6.24 15.72 1.53
C MET A 78 -6.56 15.01 2.85
N VAL A 79 -5.69 14.10 3.31
CA VAL A 79 -5.86 13.36 4.57
C VAL A 79 -5.93 14.29 5.78
N LYS A 80 -5.07 15.33 5.85
CA LYS A 80 -5.17 16.38 6.88
C LYS A 80 -6.55 17.03 6.91
N SER A 81 -7.12 17.29 5.74
CA SER A 81 -8.45 17.89 5.62
C SER A 81 -9.55 16.93 6.11
N LEU A 82 -9.44 15.64 5.83
CA LEU A 82 -10.35 14.61 6.34
C LEU A 82 -10.26 14.46 7.87
N VAL A 83 -9.05 14.45 8.42
CA VAL A 83 -8.82 14.42 9.87
C VAL A 83 -9.43 15.67 10.53
N LYS A 84 -9.18 16.86 9.98
CA LYS A 84 -9.76 18.12 10.47
C LYS A 84 -11.29 18.13 10.41
N ALA A 85 -11.88 17.54 9.38
CA ALA A 85 -13.33 17.43 9.22
C ALA A 85 -13.97 16.37 10.14
N GLY A 86 -13.19 15.55 10.85
CA GLY A 86 -13.72 14.56 11.78
C GLY A 86 -14.51 13.43 11.11
N VAL A 87 -14.26 13.12 9.83
CA VAL A 87 -15.04 12.13 9.06
C VAL A 87 -14.70 10.68 9.42
N GLY A 88 -13.70 10.43 10.27
CA GLY A 88 -13.38 9.11 10.82
C GLY A 88 -12.45 8.27 9.97
N ILE A 89 -11.41 8.87 9.38
CA ILE A 89 -10.28 8.13 8.79
C ILE A 89 -9.40 7.56 9.92
N ASP A 90 -9.01 6.29 9.79
CA ASP A 90 -8.17 5.59 10.77
C ASP A 90 -6.72 5.39 10.25
N GLY A 91 -6.52 5.28 8.94
CA GLY A 91 -5.21 4.98 8.38
C GLY A 91 -5.01 5.33 6.91
N VAL A 92 -3.78 5.17 6.43
CA VAL A 92 -3.39 5.32 5.02
C VAL A 92 -2.61 4.09 4.55
N GLY A 93 -3.11 3.49 3.48
CA GLY A 93 -2.48 2.37 2.77
C GLY A 93 -1.55 2.88 1.68
N PHE A 94 -0.35 2.32 1.66
CA PHE A 94 0.65 2.56 0.63
C PHE A 94 0.75 1.28 -0.19
N GLN A 95 0.24 1.29 -1.41
CA GLN A 95 0.18 0.09 -2.25
C GLN A 95 1.56 -0.53 -2.42
N SER A 96 2.59 0.29 -2.62
CA SER A 96 3.99 -0.17 -2.64
C SER A 96 4.32 -1.08 -3.82
N HIS A 97 3.72 -0.79 -4.98
CA HIS A 97 4.14 -1.35 -6.25
C HIS A 97 5.45 -0.70 -6.72
N PHE A 98 6.57 -1.39 -6.52
CA PHE A 98 7.89 -0.89 -6.92
C PHE A 98 8.25 -1.33 -8.34
N SER A 99 8.81 -0.40 -9.10
CA SER A 99 9.49 -0.64 -10.38
C SER A 99 10.89 -1.23 -10.16
N TYR A 100 11.47 -1.79 -11.23
CA TYR A 100 12.84 -2.32 -11.18
C TYR A 100 13.90 -1.20 -10.98
N SER A 101 13.55 0.04 -11.32
CA SER A 101 14.39 1.23 -11.19
C SER A 101 14.30 1.89 -9.82
N ASP A 102 13.37 1.43 -8.96
CA ASP A 102 13.21 2.04 -7.64
C ASP A 102 14.42 1.75 -6.75
N THR A 103 14.90 2.82 -6.12
CA THR A 103 16.07 2.83 -5.24
C THR A 103 15.75 3.37 -3.85
N ALA A 104 14.46 3.53 -3.54
CA ALA A 104 14.00 4.08 -2.27
C ALA A 104 14.53 3.27 -1.09
N SER A 105 15.23 3.96 -0.19
CA SER A 105 15.72 3.38 1.05
C SER A 105 14.57 3.20 2.06
N ALA A 106 14.81 2.38 3.10
CA ALA A 106 13.88 2.33 4.23
C ALA A 106 13.71 3.72 4.88
N SER A 107 14.77 4.53 4.93
CA SER A 107 14.74 5.88 5.51
C SER A 107 13.82 6.82 4.74
N ASP A 108 13.80 6.73 3.41
CA ASP A 108 12.91 7.56 2.56
C ASP A 108 11.44 7.23 2.84
N GLN A 109 11.14 5.93 2.96
CA GLN A 109 9.80 5.43 3.26
C GLN A 109 9.36 5.83 4.67
N ILE A 110 10.23 5.64 5.67
CA ILE A 110 9.99 6.07 7.05
C ILE A 110 9.72 7.57 7.11
N SER A 111 10.53 8.38 6.41
CA SER A 111 10.41 9.84 6.42
C SER A 111 9.06 10.30 5.87
N ASN A 112 8.58 9.67 4.81
CA ASN A 112 7.27 9.98 4.28
C ASN A 112 6.13 9.52 5.19
N MET A 113 6.15 8.25 5.62
CA MET A 113 5.07 7.67 6.42
C MET A 113 4.92 8.32 7.80
N ARG A 114 6.02 8.80 8.41
CA ARG A 114 5.98 9.59 9.66
C ARG A 114 5.10 10.85 9.55
N ARG A 115 4.98 11.44 8.35
CA ARG A 115 4.09 12.60 8.13
C ARG A 115 2.63 12.24 8.38
N PHE A 116 2.24 10.99 8.17
CA PHE A 116 0.91 10.45 8.41
C PHE A 116 0.75 9.97 9.85
N GLU A 117 1.77 9.33 10.45
CA GLU A 117 1.77 9.01 11.89
C GLU A 117 1.60 10.26 12.76
N ALA A 118 2.16 11.40 12.35
CA ALA A 118 2.01 12.69 13.03
C ALA A 118 0.55 13.17 13.07
N LEU A 119 -0.32 12.64 12.21
CA LEU A 119 -1.77 12.86 12.23
C LEU A 119 -2.51 11.81 13.09
N LYS A 120 -1.77 10.95 13.79
CA LYS A 120 -2.25 9.80 14.58
C LYS A 120 -2.96 8.73 13.75
N LEU A 121 -2.59 8.63 12.47
CA LEU A 121 -3.12 7.61 11.57
C LEU A 121 -2.24 6.37 11.57
N ASP A 122 -2.86 5.21 11.39
CA ASP A 122 -2.14 3.98 11.07
C ASP A 122 -1.59 4.06 9.64
N VAL A 123 -0.47 3.39 9.39
CA VAL A 123 0.08 3.22 8.04
C VAL A 123 0.22 1.73 7.73
N ALA A 124 0.10 1.35 6.47
CA ALA A 124 0.29 -0.03 6.06
C ALA A 124 0.86 -0.11 4.65
N PHE A 125 1.72 -1.10 4.41
CA PHE A 125 2.05 -1.52 3.05
C PHE A 125 0.96 -2.51 2.62
N THR A 126 0.18 -2.17 1.59
CA THR A 126 -1.09 -2.87 1.28
C THR A 126 -1.01 -3.82 0.10
N GLU A 127 -0.10 -3.59 -0.86
CA GLU A 127 -0.07 -4.32 -2.14
C GLU A 127 1.38 -4.52 -2.62
N LEU A 128 2.30 -4.83 -1.70
CA LEU A 128 3.73 -4.87 -1.97
C LEU A 128 4.06 -5.87 -3.08
N ASP A 129 4.65 -5.37 -4.15
CA ASP A 129 5.33 -6.16 -5.18
C ASP A 129 6.52 -5.37 -5.73
N VAL A 130 7.55 -6.06 -6.24
CA VAL A 130 8.78 -5.40 -6.70
C VAL A 130 9.17 -5.98 -8.05
N LYS A 131 8.87 -5.25 -9.12
CA LYS A 131 9.19 -5.64 -10.49
C LYS A 131 10.68 -5.89 -10.66
N THR A 132 11.02 -6.97 -11.34
CA THR A 132 12.31 -7.14 -11.99
C THR A 132 12.25 -6.71 -13.45
N SER A 133 13.42 -6.64 -14.10
CA SER A 133 13.58 -6.26 -15.51
C SER A 133 12.93 -7.24 -16.50
N SER A 134 12.73 -8.50 -16.10
CA SER A 134 12.11 -9.56 -16.90
C SER A 134 11.52 -10.65 -16.01
N THR A 135 10.93 -11.69 -16.61
CA THR A 135 10.49 -12.92 -15.94
C THR A 135 11.64 -13.86 -15.55
N ALA A 136 12.85 -13.64 -16.08
CA ALA A 136 14.06 -14.40 -15.77
C ALA A 136 15.18 -13.42 -15.34
N PRO A 137 15.05 -12.82 -14.14
CA PRO A 137 15.92 -11.73 -13.72
C PRO A 137 17.36 -12.18 -13.49
N SER A 138 18.31 -11.31 -13.82
CA SER A 138 19.73 -11.51 -13.51
C SER A 138 19.99 -11.56 -12.00
N THR A 139 21.12 -12.12 -11.57
CA THR A 139 21.53 -12.10 -10.15
C THR A 139 21.67 -10.67 -9.59
N VAL A 140 21.97 -9.68 -10.45
CA VAL A 140 21.99 -8.27 -10.05
C VAL A 140 20.58 -7.77 -9.77
N ASP A 141 19.63 -8.05 -10.65
CA ASP A 141 18.23 -7.64 -10.48
C ASP A 141 17.57 -8.31 -9.28
N GLN A 142 17.85 -9.59 -9.06
CA GLN A 142 17.39 -10.31 -7.87
C GLN A 142 17.92 -9.67 -6.57
N ARG A 143 19.19 -9.23 -6.53
CA ARG A 143 19.75 -8.53 -5.36
C ARG A 143 19.11 -7.16 -5.12
N LYS A 144 18.78 -6.43 -6.18
CA LYS A 144 17.98 -5.19 -6.06
C LYS A 144 16.61 -5.49 -5.49
N GLN A 145 15.91 -6.50 -6.03
CA GLN A 145 14.61 -6.93 -5.56
C GLN A 145 14.62 -7.29 -4.06
N VAL A 146 15.60 -8.08 -3.62
CA VAL A 146 15.84 -8.41 -2.20
C VAL A 146 15.95 -7.15 -1.34
N THR A 147 16.70 -6.15 -1.81
CA THR A 147 16.95 -4.91 -1.08
C THR A 147 15.67 -4.09 -0.91
N VAL A 148 14.84 -3.98 -1.95
CA VAL A 148 13.57 -3.23 -1.89
C VAL A 148 12.57 -3.92 -0.96
N TYR A 149 12.40 -5.24 -1.06
CA TYR A 149 11.56 -6.00 -0.11
C TYR A 149 12.01 -5.82 1.33
N LYS A 150 13.32 -5.92 1.58
CA LYS A 150 13.90 -5.69 2.90
C LYS A 150 13.60 -4.27 3.39
N ASN A 151 13.80 -3.25 2.54
CA ASN A 151 13.58 -1.86 2.92
C ASN A 151 12.13 -1.57 3.33
N ALA A 152 11.14 -2.12 2.61
CA ALA A 152 9.73 -1.97 2.94
C ALA A 152 9.40 -2.57 4.33
N VAL A 153 9.89 -3.77 4.60
CA VAL A 153 9.68 -4.45 5.89
C VAL A 153 10.39 -3.71 7.04
N VAL A 154 11.64 -3.28 6.83
CA VAL A 154 12.39 -2.47 7.80
C VAL A 154 11.65 -1.17 8.11
N ALA A 155 11.13 -0.50 7.08
CA ALA A 155 10.39 0.73 7.23
C ALA A 155 9.15 0.52 8.11
N CYS A 156 8.34 -0.49 7.79
CA CYS A 156 7.17 -0.81 8.60
C CYS A 156 7.55 -1.13 10.05
N LYS A 157 8.56 -2.00 10.28
CA LYS A 157 9.01 -2.36 11.62
C LYS A 157 9.50 -1.17 12.46
N LYS A 158 10.04 -0.10 11.85
CA LYS A 158 10.50 1.11 12.57
C LYS A 158 9.41 2.16 12.82
N LEU A 159 8.28 2.09 12.12
CA LEU A 159 7.16 3.01 12.30
C LEU A 159 6.22 2.45 13.38
N SER A 160 6.01 3.23 14.45
CA SER A 160 5.21 2.82 15.62
C SER A 160 3.75 2.49 15.32
N ARG A 161 3.21 3.03 14.23
CA ARG A 161 1.84 2.86 13.75
C ARG A 161 1.79 2.16 12.40
N CYS A 162 2.89 1.56 11.94
CA CYS A 162 2.78 0.64 10.81
C CYS A 162 2.20 -0.68 11.28
N VAL A 163 1.01 -1.03 10.77
CA VAL A 163 0.24 -2.17 11.26
C VAL A 163 0.42 -3.44 10.44
N GLY A 164 1.12 -3.37 9.30
CA GLY A 164 1.36 -4.56 8.50
C GLY A 164 1.97 -4.29 7.12
N VAL A 165 2.42 -5.40 6.52
CA VAL A 165 2.88 -5.51 5.15
C VAL A 165 2.11 -6.63 4.46
N THR A 166 1.38 -6.31 3.41
CA THR A 166 0.65 -7.25 2.57
C THR A 166 1.30 -7.29 1.20
N VAL A 167 1.64 -8.48 0.71
CA VAL A 167 2.16 -8.71 -0.64
C VAL A 167 0.98 -8.91 -1.59
N TRP A 168 1.03 -8.35 -2.81
CA TRP A 168 -0.08 -8.46 -3.77
C TRP A 168 -0.05 -9.80 -4.51
N ASP A 169 -0.67 -10.80 -3.86
CA ASP A 169 -0.45 -12.24 -4.09
C ASP A 169 0.94 -12.68 -3.59
N PHE A 170 1.37 -13.90 -3.85
CA PHE A 170 2.67 -14.41 -3.42
C PHE A 170 3.42 -15.20 -4.49
N VAL A 171 2.81 -15.55 -5.63
CA VAL A 171 3.46 -16.34 -6.68
C VAL A 171 3.40 -15.68 -8.05
N ASP A 172 4.55 -15.56 -8.72
CA ASP A 172 4.71 -14.91 -10.03
C ASP A 172 3.76 -15.44 -11.11
N THR A 173 3.25 -16.65 -10.96
CA THR A 173 2.35 -17.30 -11.92
C THR A 173 0.94 -16.72 -11.92
N TYR A 174 0.50 -16.10 -10.83
CA TYR A 174 -0.84 -15.48 -10.70
C TYR A 174 -0.80 -13.97 -10.56
N THR A 175 0.40 -13.37 -10.56
CA THR A 175 0.55 -11.91 -10.47
C THR A 175 -0.09 -11.18 -11.65
N TRP A 176 -0.61 -9.99 -11.37
CA TRP A 176 -1.07 -9.03 -12.38
C TRP A 176 0.06 -8.47 -13.27
N LEU A 177 1.32 -8.67 -12.88
CA LEU A 177 2.53 -8.17 -13.56
C LEU A 177 3.29 -9.29 -14.28
N SER A 178 2.66 -9.90 -15.27
CA SER A 178 3.11 -11.15 -15.91
C SER A 178 4.49 -11.10 -16.57
N SER A 179 5.09 -9.93 -16.79
CA SER A 179 6.37 -9.74 -17.45
C SER A 179 7.56 -9.44 -16.52
N SER A 180 7.37 -9.40 -15.20
CA SER A 180 8.34 -8.78 -14.28
C SER A 180 8.64 -9.55 -12.99
N ALA A 181 8.31 -10.85 -12.91
CA ALA A 181 8.60 -11.74 -11.78
C ALA A 181 8.69 -11.04 -10.39
N PRO A 182 7.60 -10.40 -9.91
CA PRO A 182 7.74 -9.44 -8.81
C PRO A 182 7.56 -10.04 -7.41
N LEU A 183 7.11 -11.29 -7.30
CA LEU A 183 6.66 -11.91 -6.03
C LEU A 183 7.69 -12.87 -5.43
N PRO A 184 7.57 -13.29 -4.17
CA PRO A 184 8.62 -14.08 -3.51
C PRO A 184 8.66 -15.57 -3.88
N TRP A 185 7.69 -16.07 -4.65
CA TRP A 185 7.65 -17.44 -5.17
C TRP A 185 7.34 -17.49 -6.66
N TYR A 186 7.66 -18.61 -7.31
CA TYR A 186 7.31 -18.90 -8.69
C TYR A 186 7.02 -20.39 -8.91
N GLN A 187 6.44 -20.74 -10.07
CA GLN A 187 6.19 -22.12 -10.48
C GLN A 187 6.88 -22.39 -11.83
N PRO A 188 8.06 -23.04 -11.86
CA PRO A 188 8.82 -23.26 -13.10
C PRO A 188 8.07 -24.15 -14.11
N LYS A 189 7.16 -25.01 -13.63
CA LYS A 189 6.34 -25.91 -14.46
C LYS A 189 4.93 -25.37 -14.72
N GLY A 190 4.67 -24.10 -14.41
CA GLY A 190 3.39 -23.44 -14.65
C GLY A 190 2.37 -23.65 -13.53
N LYS A 191 1.12 -23.24 -13.80
CA LYS A 191 0.01 -23.22 -12.84
C LYS A 191 -0.19 -24.59 -12.17
N ASN A 192 -0.56 -24.58 -10.90
CA ASN A 192 -0.84 -25.78 -10.10
C ASN A 192 0.36 -26.75 -9.94
N THR A 193 1.59 -26.26 -10.06
CA THR A 193 2.81 -27.05 -9.79
C THR A 193 3.51 -26.59 -8.51
N PRO A 194 4.47 -27.35 -7.95
CA PRO A 194 5.12 -26.96 -6.69
C PRO A 194 5.75 -25.57 -6.74
N LEU A 195 5.59 -24.82 -5.66
CA LEU A 195 6.17 -23.50 -5.48
C LEU A 195 7.68 -23.62 -5.26
N VAL A 196 8.43 -22.72 -5.89
CA VAL A 196 9.85 -22.52 -5.64
C VAL A 196 10.03 -21.11 -5.05
N ARG A 197 10.72 -21.05 -3.91
CA ARG A 197 11.05 -19.82 -3.21
C ARG A 197 12.13 -19.05 -3.96
N LYS A 198 11.98 -17.73 -4.09
CA LYS A 198 12.98 -16.81 -4.66
C LYS A 198 13.78 -16.11 -3.56
N ALA A 199 14.92 -15.53 -3.92
CA ALA A 199 15.72 -14.71 -3.02
C ALA A 199 14.92 -13.53 -2.40
N ALA A 200 13.91 -13.00 -3.11
CA ALA A 200 13.02 -11.97 -2.59
C ALA A 200 12.39 -12.32 -1.22
N TYR A 201 12.10 -13.60 -0.98
CA TYR A 201 11.63 -14.07 0.33
C TYR A 201 12.66 -13.78 1.44
N ASP A 202 13.94 -13.99 1.15
CA ASP A 202 15.02 -13.76 2.12
C ASP A 202 15.12 -12.28 2.47
N GLY A 203 14.82 -11.37 1.54
CA GLY A 203 14.70 -9.93 1.81
C GLY A 203 13.62 -9.61 2.84
N ILE A 204 12.44 -10.23 2.70
CA ILE A 204 11.33 -10.11 3.66
C ILE A 204 11.75 -10.63 5.05
N ALA A 205 12.32 -11.84 5.09
CA ALA A 205 12.76 -12.47 6.34
C ALA A 205 13.84 -11.64 7.06
N GLN A 206 14.82 -11.13 6.31
CA GLN A 206 15.86 -10.26 6.86
C GLN A 206 15.30 -8.96 7.43
N GLY A 207 14.31 -8.35 6.77
CA GLY A 207 13.68 -7.12 7.27
C GLY A 207 12.99 -7.31 8.62
N TRP A 208 12.41 -8.48 8.88
CA TRP A 208 11.82 -8.78 10.18
C TRP A 208 12.86 -9.09 11.27
N GLN A 209 14.08 -9.48 10.89
CA GLN A 209 15.17 -9.80 11.82
C GLN A 209 15.99 -8.56 12.23
N SER A 210 15.99 -7.48 11.45
CA SER A 210 16.73 -6.22 11.74
C SER A 210 16.01 -5.26 12.69
#